data_AF-A0A4T0VJK2-F1
#
_entry.id   AF-A0A4T0VJK2-F1
#
_cell.length_a   1.000
_cell.length_b   1.000
_cell.length_c   1.000
_cell.angle_alpha   90.00
_cell.angle_beta   90.00
_cell.angle_gamma   90.00
#
_symmetry.space_group_name_H-M   'P 1'
#
loop_
_entity.id
_entity.type
_entity.pdbx_description
1 polymer ?
#
loop_
_entity_poly.entity_id
_entity_poly.type
_entity_poly.pdbx_seq_one_letter_code
_entity_poly.pdbx_strand_id
1 'polypeptide(L)'
;MMVSPPAASPSSISPASSSHLGKRHELSEDAHDSGNGSHGYGHNGNPSSSSSGSRPKRAQVSRACARCKSLRRACNEYRPCKRCVDAGLGDQCLGLPGPVSLAWVSDGSQAFGHVPHEAVQRMADLLPARVMDYCVDRFFARLNPTIPILTPEYVAHLKVVAGPSEPGMEAHCLLTAVCALVLLQVEEPESLWLQGLIPEKNALHGRMLFEEALAAHRNFARRSNPSFEQCLLTFFLYACHSALFHHSQAFLFLREATTLFLLLRLNTEASPRGLADRLFWVLLVSERSHGIRYRRPVTLQITAESPAMDNDPTLSGFWSLAALFSPLDTSFIALLNQEKVATPPSNAALTYIETAVNSALRSTSDLKDTQKANLRVTQLWLRVILWQLRLRFGYLAEESVHLSMTYHYPLEVAKDLVLSTRDLPVDSIKVHGVGLTEKLFDIASAAVDVLARVPITPSSPHRTAGSGGPEEDLNYMRRLITRLPGGNSIYDDLLGKHIQQAVPSMAIGQGTLSHHPT
;
A
#
# COMPACT_ATOMS: atom_id res chain seq x y z
N MET A 1 20.22 48.64 31.74
CA MET A 1 21.31 47.69 32.06
C MET A 1 20.66 46.53 32.80
N MET A 2 20.40 45.41 32.09
CA MET A 2 21.18 44.17 32.15
C MET A 2 20.97 43.47 33.52
N VAL A 3 20.54 42.21 33.63
CA VAL A 3 21.02 41.00 32.94
C VAL A 3 19.92 39.91 32.97
N SER A 4 19.67 39.27 31.82
CA SER A 4 18.94 38.00 31.69
C SER A 4 19.92 36.81 31.76
N PRO A 5 19.53 35.65 32.32
CA PRO A 5 20.23 34.38 32.10
C PRO A 5 19.65 33.61 30.88
N PRO A 6 20.39 32.64 30.31
CA PRO A 6 20.25 32.25 28.92
C PRO A 6 19.16 31.21 28.65
N ALA A 7 18.59 31.30 27.44
CA ALA A 7 17.69 30.32 26.85
C ALA A 7 18.40 28.98 26.61
N ALA A 8 17.79 27.89 27.07
CA ALA A 8 18.15 26.54 26.67
C ALA A 8 17.45 26.20 25.34
N SER A 9 18.24 26.01 24.30
CA SER A 9 17.80 25.58 22.97
C SER A 9 17.21 24.16 23.03
N PRO A 10 16.05 23.88 22.41
CA PRO A 10 15.58 22.52 22.24
C PRO A 10 16.42 21.82 21.15
N SER A 11 17.05 20.71 21.53
CA SER A 11 17.79 19.84 20.63
C SER A 11 16.81 19.16 19.67
N SER A 12 16.97 19.41 18.37
CA SER A 12 16.24 18.74 17.30
C SER A 12 16.64 17.27 17.23
N ILE A 13 15.71 16.37 17.58
CA ILE A 13 15.86 14.92 17.42
C ILE A 13 15.48 14.55 15.99
N SER A 14 16.48 14.16 15.20
CA SER A 14 16.28 13.53 13.89
C SER A 14 15.81 12.08 14.06
N PRO A 15 14.79 11.62 13.33
CA PRO A 15 14.41 10.21 13.30
C PRO A 15 15.45 9.40 12.50
N ALA A 16 15.83 8.23 13.05
CA ALA A 16 16.78 7.31 12.45
C ALA A 16 16.28 6.81 11.09
N SER A 17 16.99 7.21 10.03
CA SER A 17 16.82 6.71 8.67
C SER A 17 17.58 5.39 8.49
N SER A 18 16.85 4.30 8.25
CA SER A 18 17.42 3.07 7.69
C SER A 18 17.36 3.12 6.17
N SER A 19 18.40 3.70 5.55
CA SER A 19 18.62 3.57 4.11
C SER A 19 20.10 3.66 3.77
N HIS A 20 20.75 2.52 3.53
CA HIS A 20 21.97 2.46 2.74
C HIS A 20 22.08 1.11 2.03
N LEU A 21 22.06 1.16 0.70
CA LEU A 21 22.87 0.34 -0.20
C LEU A 21 22.86 1.02 -1.58
N GLY A 22 24.03 1.49 -2.03
CA GLY A 22 24.24 2.07 -3.36
C GLY A 22 25.32 3.15 -3.39
N LYS A 23 26.53 2.77 -3.82
CA LYS A 23 27.77 3.56 -3.82
C LYS A 23 27.82 4.71 -4.85
N ARG A 24 28.62 5.72 -4.49
CA ARG A 24 29.13 6.91 -5.20
C ARG A 24 29.74 6.68 -6.60
N HIS A 25 29.70 7.75 -7.41
CA HIS A 25 30.81 8.43 -8.11
C HIS A 25 30.30 9.88 -8.41
N GLU A 26 30.64 10.95 -7.67
CA GLU A 26 31.79 11.90 -7.83
C GLU A 26 31.94 12.44 -9.29
N LEU A 27 31.95 13.74 -9.65
CA LEU A 27 32.36 15.02 -9.02
C LEU A 27 31.90 16.29 -9.83
N SER A 28 31.77 17.42 -9.10
CA SER A 28 32.01 18.88 -9.42
C SER A 28 31.16 19.61 -10.51
N GLU A 29 30.32 20.65 -10.27
CA GLU A 29 30.54 22.04 -9.75
C GLU A 29 31.68 22.81 -10.46
N ASP A 30 31.61 24.09 -10.89
CA ASP A 30 30.61 25.16 -10.98
C ASP A 30 31.25 26.33 -11.77
N ALA A 31 30.46 27.36 -12.16
CA ALA A 31 30.81 28.81 -12.14
C ALA A 31 30.36 29.66 -13.36
N HIS A 32 29.55 30.68 -13.03
CA HIS A 32 29.19 31.88 -13.80
C HIS A 32 30.20 33.03 -13.54
N ASP A 33 30.42 33.96 -14.49
CA ASP A 33 30.10 35.41 -14.32
C ASP A 33 30.34 36.29 -15.61
N SER A 34 29.68 37.45 -15.59
CA SER A 34 29.46 38.66 -16.43
C SER A 34 30.72 39.40 -16.98
N GLY A 35 30.75 40.41 -17.87
CA GLY A 35 29.84 41.32 -18.61
C GLY A 35 30.64 42.49 -19.29
N ASN A 36 30.04 43.23 -20.27
CA ASN A 36 30.38 44.56 -20.91
C ASN A 36 31.85 44.93 -21.31
N GLY A 37 32.25 45.66 -22.37
CA GLY A 37 31.64 46.51 -23.40
C GLY A 37 32.50 47.79 -23.63
N SER A 38 32.97 48.12 -24.85
CA SER A 38 33.15 49.49 -25.46
C SER A 38 34.20 49.63 -26.60
N HIS A 39 34.07 50.73 -27.36
CA HIS A 39 34.47 51.10 -28.74
C HIS A 39 35.93 51.55 -29.02
N GLY A 40 36.36 51.53 -30.31
CA GLY A 40 37.39 52.46 -30.84
C GLY A 40 38.13 52.09 -32.16
N TYR A 41 37.68 52.67 -33.29
CA TYR A 41 38.30 53.03 -34.60
C TYR A 41 39.66 52.49 -35.14
N GLY A 42 39.71 52.16 -36.45
CA GLY A 42 40.81 52.59 -37.36
C GLY A 42 41.41 51.63 -38.42
N HIS A 43 40.87 51.69 -39.64
CA HIS A 43 41.49 51.48 -40.99
C HIS A 43 42.07 50.15 -41.54
N ASN A 44 41.34 49.64 -42.55
CA ASN A 44 41.65 49.01 -43.85
C ASN A 44 43.07 48.46 -44.18
N GLY A 45 43.10 47.14 -44.41
CA GLY A 45 43.99 46.47 -45.36
C GLY A 45 43.42 45.09 -45.72
N ASN A 46 43.17 44.83 -47.01
CA ASN A 46 42.88 43.52 -47.60
C ASN A 46 43.98 43.30 -48.67
N PRO A 47 44.38 42.06 -49.04
CA PRO A 47 43.47 40.93 -49.25
C PRO A 47 43.95 39.53 -48.80
N SER A 48 42.95 38.68 -48.54
CA SER A 48 42.90 37.22 -48.75
C SER A 48 44.02 36.33 -48.19
N SER A 49 43.78 35.73 -47.02
CA SER A 49 43.77 34.25 -46.80
C SER A 49 43.70 33.96 -45.30
N SER A 50 42.49 33.67 -44.78
CA SER A 50 42.33 33.29 -43.37
C SER A 50 41.34 32.12 -43.19
N SER A 51 41.88 31.09 -42.55
CA SER A 51 41.27 30.29 -41.47
C SER A 51 39.73 30.28 -41.39
N SER A 52 39.15 29.14 -41.73
CA SER A 52 37.74 28.80 -41.49
C SER A 52 37.44 28.64 -40.00
N GLY A 53 37.25 29.77 -39.29
CA GLY A 53 36.63 29.79 -37.97
C GLY A 53 35.15 29.39 -38.07
N SER A 54 34.76 28.32 -37.39
CA SER A 54 33.36 27.85 -37.37
C SER A 54 32.44 28.88 -36.72
N ARG A 55 31.48 29.41 -37.49
CA ARG A 55 30.35 30.18 -36.94
C ARG A 55 29.65 29.38 -35.83
N PRO A 56 29.21 30.01 -34.72
CA PRO A 56 28.44 29.31 -33.70
C PRO A 56 27.18 28.73 -34.34
N LYS A 57 27.02 27.40 -34.24
CA LYS A 57 25.85 26.71 -34.77
C LYS A 57 24.61 27.29 -34.10
N ARG A 58 23.71 27.85 -34.91
CA ARG A 58 22.41 28.37 -34.47
C ARG A 58 21.71 27.25 -33.70
N ALA A 59 21.26 27.51 -32.47
CA ALA A 59 20.50 26.53 -31.69
C ALA A 59 19.31 26.03 -32.54
N GLN A 60 19.40 24.77 -32.97
CA GLN A 60 18.38 24.12 -33.78
C GLN A 60 17.45 23.39 -32.83
N VAL A 61 16.19 23.79 -32.80
CA VAL A 61 15.15 22.99 -32.17
C VAL A 61 14.79 21.83 -33.07
N SER A 62 14.52 20.66 -32.49
CA SER A 62 14.12 19.46 -33.21
C SER A 62 12.85 19.70 -34.06
N ARG A 63 11.93 20.55 -33.59
CA ARG A 63 10.72 20.96 -34.32
C ARG A 63 10.36 22.44 -34.06
N ALA A 64 10.43 23.27 -35.11
CA ALA A 64 9.90 24.64 -35.10
C ALA A 64 8.37 24.64 -35.25
N CYS A 65 7.67 25.63 -34.65
CA CYS A 65 6.23 25.80 -34.88
C CYS A 65 5.92 26.19 -36.34
N ALA A 66 4.68 25.99 -36.80
CA ALA A 66 4.29 26.19 -38.20
C ALA A 66 4.61 27.61 -38.69
N ARG A 67 4.33 28.63 -37.85
CA ARG A 67 4.61 30.04 -38.16
C ARG A 67 6.11 30.35 -38.23
N CYS A 68 6.93 29.85 -37.30
CA CYS A 68 8.38 30.07 -37.39
C CYS A 68 9.02 29.32 -38.56
N LYS A 69 8.48 28.14 -38.90
CA LYS A 69 8.87 27.35 -40.05
C LYS A 69 8.55 28.06 -41.37
N SER A 70 7.34 28.59 -41.54
CA SER A 70 6.95 29.32 -42.75
C SER A 70 7.79 30.59 -42.95
N LEU A 71 8.11 31.29 -41.87
CA LEU A 71 8.96 32.48 -41.90
C LEU A 71 10.46 32.15 -42.05
N ARG A 72 10.86 30.87 -41.97
CA ARG A 72 12.27 30.43 -41.95
C ARG A 72 13.10 31.14 -40.89
N ARG A 73 12.51 31.36 -39.71
CA ARG A 73 13.16 32.05 -38.59
C ARG A 73 13.35 31.12 -37.38
N ALA A 74 14.25 31.52 -36.48
CA ALA A 74 14.55 30.77 -35.26
C ALA A 74 13.29 30.63 -34.37
N CYS A 75 13.13 29.43 -33.82
CA CYS A 75 12.06 29.01 -32.91
C CYS A 75 12.70 28.41 -31.65
N ASN A 76 11.97 28.37 -30.54
CA ASN A 76 12.39 27.68 -29.31
C ASN A 76 11.43 26.52 -28.96
N GLU A 77 11.77 25.73 -27.95
CA GLU A 77 11.06 24.48 -27.62
C GLU A 77 9.70 24.71 -26.92
N TYR A 78 9.50 25.88 -26.32
CA TYR A 78 8.24 26.24 -25.64
C TYR A 78 7.06 26.44 -26.61
N ARG A 79 5.83 26.24 -26.13
CA ARG A 79 4.58 26.52 -26.86
C ARG A 79 3.59 27.29 -25.95
N PRO A 80 3.12 28.48 -26.35
CA PRO A 80 3.53 29.25 -27.52
C PRO A 80 5.03 29.59 -27.51
N CYS A 81 5.69 29.53 -28.66
CA CYS A 81 7.12 29.80 -28.75
C CYS A 81 7.38 31.30 -28.50
N LYS A 82 8.53 31.63 -27.91
CA LYS A 82 8.83 33.02 -27.46
C LYS A 82 8.66 34.04 -28.58
N ARG A 83 9.09 33.71 -29.80
CA ARG A 83 8.91 34.57 -30.98
C ARG A 83 7.44 34.82 -31.36
N CYS A 84 6.56 33.85 -31.16
CA CYS A 84 5.13 34.05 -31.42
C CYS A 84 4.48 34.91 -30.33
N VAL A 85 4.90 34.74 -29.07
CA VAL A 85 4.50 35.60 -27.96
C VAL A 85 4.97 37.04 -28.18
N ASP A 86 6.26 37.24 -28.48
CA ASP A 86 6.85 38.56 -28.74
C ASP A 86 6.20 39.26 -29.95
N ALA A 87 5.66 38.49 -30.89
CA ALA A 87 4.94 39.01 -32.05
C ALA A 87 3.44 39.24 -31.80
N GLY A 88 2.95 39.08 -30.56
CA GLY A 88 1.54 39.23 -30.20
C GLY A 88 0.61 38.18 -30.82
N LEU A 89 1.15 37.04 -31.26
CA LEU A 89 0.46 36.00 -32.02
C LEU A 89 0.69 34.62 -31.37
N GLY A 90 0.65 34.58 -30.03
CA GLY A 90 0.89 33.37 -29.24
C GLY A 90 -0.22 32.33 -29.41
N ASP A 91 -1.46 32.79 -29.54
CA ASP A 91 -2.66 32.02 -29.89
C ASP A 91 -2.54 31.32 -31.27
N GLN A 92 -1.81 31.93 -32.20
CA GLN A 92 -1.52 31.39 -33.53
C GLN A 92 -0.24 30.56 -33.58
N CYS A 93 0.36 30.25 -32.43
CA CYS A 93 1.54 29.38 -32.34
C CYS A 93 1.16 27.90 -32.48
N LEU A 94 0.62 27.56 -33.65
CA LEU A 94 0.27 26.20 -34.01
C LEU A 94 1.58 25.41 -34.16
N GLY A 95 1.85 24.50 -33.23
CA GLY A 95 2.71 23.35 -33.57
C GLY A 95 2.13 22.71 -34.83
N LEU A 96 2.96 22.23 -35.76
CA LEU A 96 2.42 21.33 -36.78
C LEU A 96 1.63 20.24 -36.02
N PRO A 97 0.36 19.95 -36.37
CA PRO A 97 -0.25 18.69 -35.99
C PRO A 97 0.42 17.61 -36.86
N GLY A 98 1.73 17.45 -36.70
CA GLY A 98 2.34 16.17 -36.95
C GLY A 98 1.96 15.34 -35.74
N PRO A 99 1.52 14.09 -35.94
CA PRO A 99 1.27 13.22 -34.81
C PRO A 99 2.55 13.27 -33.96
N VAL A 100 2.40 13.45 -32.65
CA VAL A 100 3.16 12.52 -31.83
C VAL A 100 2.60 11.20 -32.32
N SER A 101 3.31 10.60 -33.27
CA SER A 101 3.30 9.18 -33.34
C SER A 101 3.93 8.81 -32.00
N LEU A 102 3.10 8.77 -30.95
CA LEU A 102 2.90 7.53 -30.25
C LEU A 102 2.37 6.59 -31.31
N ALA A 103 3.26 6.25 -32.26
CA ALA A 103 3.43 4.87 -32.47
C ALA A 103 3.89 4.40 -31.06
N TRP A 104 3.06 3.82 -30.19
CA TRP A 104 2.28 2.63 -30.49
C TRP A 104 2.65 2.20 -31.88
N VAL A 105 3.91 1.77 -32.01
CA VAL A 105 4.27 0.92 -33.10
C VAL A 105 3.20 -0.15 -32.89
N SER A 106 2.09 -0.05 -33.63
CA SER A 106 1.44 -1.17 -34.25
C SER A 106 2.49 -1.70 -35.22
N ASP A 107 3.60 -2.12 -34.63
CA ASP A 107 4.22 -3.36 -34.93
C ASP A 107 3.02 -4.27 -34.79
N GLY A 108 2.59 -4.84 -35.91
CA GLY A 108 1.62 -5.93 -35.91
C GLY A 108 2.21 -7.16 -35.22
N SER A 109 2.80 -6.97 -34.04
CA SER A 109 3.71 -7.87 -33.32
C SER A 109 4.04 -7.39 -31.89
N GLN A 110 3.22 -6.56 -31.24
CA GLN A 110 3.06 -6.65 -29.78
C GLN A 110 1.60 -6.96 -29.46
N ALA A 111 1.32 -8.25 -29.35
CA ALA A 111 0.02 -8.85 -29.06
C ALA A 111 -0.46 -8.53 -27.63
N PHE A 112 -0.72 -7.27 -27.31
CA PHE A 112 -1.58 -6.93 -26.17
C PHE A 112 -3.03 -7.11 -26.64
N GLY A 113 -3.70 -8.13 -26.10
CA GLY A 113 -5.08 -8.46 -26.44
C GLY A 113 -5.33 -9.91 -26.86
N HIS A 114 -4.29 -10.75 -26.96
CA HIS A 114 -4.47 -12.19 -27.12
C HIS A 114 -3.53 -12.92 -26.17
N VAL A 115 -4.09 -13.45 -25.08
CA VAL A 115 -3.36 -14.37 -24.22
C VAL A 115 -3.12 -15.66 -25.03
N PRO A 116 -1.90 -16.20 -25.11
CA PRO A 116 -1.62 -17.39 -25.91
C PRO A 116 -2.50 -18.58 -25.47
N HIS A 117 -3.00 -19.38 -26.43
CA HIS A 117 -3.73 -20.61 -26.11
C HIS A 117 -2.91 -21.55 -25.22
N GLU A 118 -1.59 -21.53 -25.35
CA GLU A 118 -0.66 -22.24 -24.47
C GLU A 118 -0.75 -21.81 -23.02
N ALA A 119 -1.03 -20.52 -22.73
CA ALA A 119 -1.21 -20.04 -21.36
C ALA A 119 -2.52 -20.55 -20.74
N VAL A 120 -3.60 -20.66 -21.53
CA VAL A 120 -4.84 -21.32 -21.09
C VAL A 120 -4.56 -22.76 -20.70
N GLN A 121 -3.83 -23.48 -21.55
CA GLN A 121 -3.51 -24.88 -21.30
C GLN A 121 -2.62 -25.02 -20.05
N ARG A 122 -1.57 -24.20 -19.91
CA ARG A 122 -0.71 -24.21 -18.71
C ARG A 122 -1.49 -23.93 -17.43
N MET A 123 -2.40 -22.95 -17.43
CA MET A 123 -3.25 -22.70 -16.27
C MET A 123 -4.14 -23.90 -15.95
N ALA A 124 -4.76 -24.53 -16.95
CA ALA A 124 -5.60 -25.70 -16.77
C ALA A 124 -4.80 -26.91 -16.24
N ASP A 125 -3.57 -27.10 -16.72
CA ASP A 125 -2.66 -28.18 -16.27
C ASP A 125 -2.19 -27.95 -14.82
N LEU A 126 -1.90 -26.70 -14.46
CA LEU A 126 -1.48 -26.33 -13.10
C LEU A 126 -2.65 -26.29 -12.10
N LEU A 127 -3.88 -26.10 -12.57
CA LEU A 127 -5.08 -26.02 -11.75
C LEU A 127 -6.14 -27.06 -12.14
N PRO A 128 -5.91 -28.34 -11.79
CA PRO A 128 -6.94 -29.37 -11.93
C PRO A 128 -8.22 -29.01 -11.17
N ALA A 129 -9.38 -29.43 -11.68
CA ALA A 129 -10.68 -29.11 -11.10
C ALA A 129 -10.78 -29.42 -9.60
N ARG A 130 -10.22 -30.54 -9.13
CA ARG A 130 -10.21 -30.91 -7.70
C ARG A 130 -9.44 -29.92 -6.83
N VAL A 131 -8.33 -29.39 -7.32
CA VAL A 131 -7.53 -28.37 -6.62
C VAL A 131 -8.30 -27.06 -6.58
N MET A 132 -8.94 -26.69 -7.70
CA MET A 132 -9.80 -25.50 -7.77
C MET A 132 -10.96 -25.59 -6.79
N ASP A 133 -11.68 -26.71 -6.74
CA ASP A 133 -12.81 -26.92 -5.82
C ASP A 133 -12.36 -26.81 -4.37
N TYR A 134 -11.25 -27.46 -4.02
CA TYR A 134 -10.65 -27.35 -2.68
C TYR A 134 -10.33 -25.90 -2.33
N CYS A 135 -9.62 -25.18 -3.21
CA CYS A 135 -9.23 -23.80 -2.94
C CYS A 135 -10.44 -22.87 -2.83
N VAL A 136 -11.49 -23.08 -3.63
CA VAL A 136 -12.74 -22.32 -3.55
C VAL A 136 -13.44 -22.53 -2.21
N ASP A 137 -13.56 -23.78 -1.75
CA ASP A 137 -14.16 -24.09 -0.45
C ASP A 137 -13.37 -23.44 0.69
N ARG A 138 -12.04 -23.47 0.59
CA ARG A 138 -11.13 -22.83 1.55
C ARG A 138 -11.23 -21.31 1.54
N PHE A 139 -11.35 -20.69 0.36
CA PHE A 139 -11.60 -19.26 0.24
C PHE A 139 -12.87 -18.87 0.99
N PHE A 140 -14.00 -19.57 0.76
CA PHE A 140 -15.26 -19.27 1.43
C PHE A 140 -15.21 -19.50 2.94
N ALA A 141 -14.54 -20.56 3.39
CA ALA A 141 -14.41 -20.85 4.81
C ALA A 141 -13.52 -19.84 5.56
N ARG A 142 -12.46 -19.33 4.91
CA ARG A 142 -11.35 -18.65 5.61
C ARG A 142 -11.14 -17.18 5.23
N LEU A 143 -11.36 -16.80 3.97
CA LEU A 143 -11.10 -15.44 3.47
C LEU A 143 -12.39 -14.65 3.22
N ASN A 144 -13.46 -15.28 2.75
CA ASN A 144 -14.73 -14.61 2.46
C ASN A 144 -15.33 -13.83 3.65
N PRO A 145 -15.20 -14.26 4.94
CA PRO A 145 -15.69 -13.49 6.07
C PRO A 145 -15.08 -12.07 6.21
N THR A 146 -13.91 -11.82 5.61
CA THR A 146 -13.25 -10.51 5.59
C THR A 146 -13.10 -9.92 4.19
N ILE A 147 -13.17 -10.74 3.14
CA ILE A 147 -13.07 -10.35 1.72
C ILE A 147 -14.27 -10.90 0.94
N PRO A 148 -15.51 -10.39 1.17
CA PRO A 148 -16.75 -10.96 0.63
C PRO A 148 -17.03 -10.57 -0.83
N ILE A 149 -16.01 -10.54 -1.69
CA ILE A 149 -16.09 -10.06 -3.08
C ILE A 149 -16.39 -11.17 -4.11
N LEU A 150 -16.70 -12.38 -3.63
CA LEU A 150 -17.18 -13.51 -4.41
C LEU A 150 -18.37 -14.15 -3.68
N THR A 151 -19.30 -14.75 -4.44
CA THR A 151 -20.34 -15.66 -3.91
C THR A 151 -20.22 -17.04 -4.56
N PRO A 152 -20.76 -18.11 -3.94
CA PRO A 152 -20.76 -19.44 -4.54
C PRO A 152 -21.39 -19.44 -5.94
N GLU A 153 -22.46 -18.70 -6.15
CA GLU A 153 -23.17 -18.58 -7.43
C GLU A 153 -22.30 -17.90 -8.49
N TYR A 154 -21.59 -16.83 -8.09
CA TYR A 154 -20.71 -16.12 -9.01
C TYR A 154 -19.47 -16.96 -9.36
N VAL A 155 -18.91 -17.72 -8.41
CA VAL A 155 -17.82 -18.67 -8.69
C VAL A 155 -18.28 -19.80 -9.60
N ALA A 156 -19.49 -20.34 -9.41
CA ALA A 156 -20.07 -21.34 -10.30
C ALA A 156 -20.23 -20.79 -11.73
N HIS A 157 -20.69 -19.55 -11.87
CA HIS A 157 -20.74 -18.86 -13.16
C HIS A 157 -19.36 -18.73 -13.82
N LEU A 158 -18.33 -18.29 -13.07
CA LEU A 158 -16.96 -18.19 -13.57
C LEU A 158 -16.43 -19.54 -14.06
N LYS A 159 -16.72 -20.64 -13.35
CA LYS A 159 -16.33 -22.00 -13.77
C LYS A 159 -16.99 -22.43 -15.07
N VAL A 160 -18.24 -22.01 -15.32
CA VAL A 160 -18.97 -22.33 -16.55
C VAL A 160 -18.46 -21.52 -17.73
N VAL A 161 -18.14 -20.24 -17.52
CA VAL A 161 -17.66 -19.35 -18.59
C VAL A 161 -16.18 -19.57 -18.91
N ALA A 162 -15.41 -20.10 -17.95
CA ALA A 162 -13.99 -20.39 -18.12
C ALA A 162 -13.70 -21.20 -19.39
N GLY A 163 -12.79 -20.71 -20.22
CA GLY A 163 -12.52 -21.29 -21.53
C GLY A 163 -11.62 -20.39 -22.39
N PRO A 164 -11.45 -20.71 -23.69
CA PRO A 164 -10.51 -20.01 -24.57
C PRO A 164 -11.05 -18.66 -25.10
N SER A 165 -12.32 -18.32 -24.85
CA SER A 165 -12.86 -17.00 -25.19
C SER A 165 -12.27 -15.93 -24.27
N GLU A 166 -12.13 -14.69 -24.73
CA GLU A 166 -11.54 -13.62 -23.91
C GLU A 166 -12.22 -13.47 -22.52
N PRO A 167 -13.56 -13.44 -22.38
CA PRO A 167 -14.21 -13.44 -21.06
C PRO A 167 -13.95 -14.72 -20.26
N GLY A 168 -13.90 -15.88 -20.93
CA GLY A 168 -13.57 -17.16 -20.30
C GLY A 168 -12.14 -17.21 -19.77
N MET A 169 -11.22 -16.53 -20.45
CA MET A 169 -9.83 -16.42 -20.02
C MET A 169 -9.67 -15.53 -18.80
N GLU A 170 -10.38 -14.40 -18.76
CA GLU A 170 -10.43 -13.55 -17.57
C GLU A 170 -11.00 -14.32 -16.36
N ALA A 171 -12.08 -15.08 -16.57
CA ALA A 171 -12.68 -15.91 -15.54
C ALA A 171 -11.72 -17.01 -15.04
N HIS A 172 -11.05 -17.71 -15.95
CA HIS A 172 -10.09 -18.76 -15.59
C HIS A 172 -8.87 -18.18 -14.85
N CYS A 173 -8.32 -17.07 -15.35
CA CYS A 173 -7.20 -16.38 -14.72
C CYS A 173 -7.56 -15.85 -13.32
N LEU A 174 -8.77 -15.31 -13.15
CA LEU A 174 -9.30 -14.91 -11.84
C LEU A 174 -9.36 -16.11 -10.88
N LEU A 175 -9.93 -17.25 -11.30
CA LEU A 175 -9.98 -18.46 -10.47
C LEU A 175 -8.57 -18.95 -10.11
N THR A 176 -7.62 -18.87 -11.03
CA THR A 176 -6.20 -19.17 -10.79
C THR A 176 -5.59 -18.26 -9.73
N ALA A 177 -5.83 -16.94 -9.80
CA ALA A 177 -5.33 -15.99 -8.81
C ALA A 177 -5.97 -16.19 -7.42
N VAL A 178 -7.27 -16.54 -7.36
CA VAL A 178 -7.94 -16.91 -6.10
C VAL A 178 -7.30 -18.15 -5.48
N CYS A 179 -7.06 -19.20 -6.29
CA CYS A 179 -6.42 -20.42 -5.81
C CYS A 179 -4.98 -20.17 -5.37
N ALA A 180 -4.22 -19.35 -6.11
CA ALA A 180 -2.89 -18.93 -5.73
C ALA A 180 -2.88 -18.26 -4.34
N LEU A 181 -3.78 -17.29 -4.10
CA LEU A 181 -3.88 -16.63 -2.80
C LEU A 181 -4.17 -17.62 -1.66
N VAL A 182 -5.10 -18.56 -1.88
CA VAL A 182 -5.43 -19.58 -0.87
C VAL A 182 -4.21 -20.44 -0.52
N LEU A 183 -3.48 -20.92 -1.52
CA LEU A 183 -2.28 -21.73 -1.30
C LEU A 183 -1.12 -20.94 -0.68
N LEU A 184 -1.04 -19.63 -0.94
CA LEU A 184 0.01 -18.76 -0.40
C LEU A 184 -0.26 -18.29 1.03
N GLN A 185 -1.52 -18.03 1.39
CA GLN A 185 -1.88 -17.35 2.64
C GLN A 185 -2.64 -18.22 3.64
N VAL A 186 -3.49 -19.13 3.17
CA VAL A 186 -4.47 -19.83 4.03
C VAL A 186 -4.04 -21.25 4.33
N GLU A 187 -3.56 -21.96 3.32
CA GLU A 187 -3.32 -23.39 3.43
C GLU A 187 -2.07 -23.73 4.23
N GLU A 188 -2.15 -24.82 4.97
CA GLU A 188 -0.98 -25.37 5.63
C GLU A 188 0.06 -25.80 4.57
N PRO A 189 1.37 -25.68 4.82
CA PRO A 189 2.39 -25.75 3.77
C PRO A 189 2.39 -27.02 2.91
N GLU A 190 1.84 -28.14 3.39
CA GLU A 190 1.97 -29.47 2.80
C GLU A 190 0.64 -30.22 2.60
N SER A 191 -0.50 -29.60 2.92
CA SER A 191 -1.80 -30.31 3.02
C SER A 191 -2.22 -31.02 1.73
N LEU A 192 -2.07 -30.38 0.57
CA LEU A 192 -2.47 -30.93 -0.73
C LEU A 192 -1.37 -31.78 -1.36
N TRP A 193 -0.12 -31.41 -1.12
CA TRP A 193 1.05 -32.18 -1.56
C TRP A 193 1.04 -33.59 -0.95
N LEU A 194 0.81 -33.72 0.36
CA LEU A 194 0.71 -35.02 1.04
C LEU A 194 -0.47 -35.87 0.54
N GLN A 195 -1.52 -35.24 0.00
CA GLN A 195 -2.66 -35.93 -0.63
C GLN A 195 -2.38 -36.31 -2.09
N GLY A 196 -1.23 -35.94 -2.66
CA GLY A 196 -0.88 -36.18 -4.06
C GLY A 196 -1.74 -35.39 -5.05
N LEU A 197 -2.39 -34.30 -4.61
CA LEU A 197 -3.26 -33.48 -5.46
C LEU A 197 -2.49 -32.45 -6.28
N ILE A 198 -1.29 -32.09 -5.85
CA ILE A 198 -0.39 -31.14 -6.52
C ILE A 198 1.05 -31.67 -6.48
N PRO A 199 1.90 -31.33 -7.48
CA PRO A 199 3.26 -31.87 -7.58
C PRO A 199 4.24 -31.28 -6.55
N GLU A 200 3.94 -30.10 -6.01
CA GLU A 200 4.83 -29.33 -5.13
C GLU A 200 4.14 -28.96 -3.83
N LYS A 201 4.92 -28.54 -2.82
CA LYS A 201 4.36 -27.97 -1.57
C LYS A 201 3.44 -26.78 -1.89
N ASN A 202 2.41 -26.59 -1.07
CA ASN A 202 1.34 -25.62 -1.32
C ASN A 202 1.87 -24.21 -1.64
N ALA A 203 2.85 -23.72 -0.87
CA ALA A 203 3.43 -22.39 -1.10
C ALA A 203 4.18 -22.26 -2.45
N LEU A 204 4.85 -23.33 -2.91
CA LEU A 204 5.54 -23.33 -4.20
C LEU A 204 4.54 -23.44 -5.35
N HIS A 205 3.56 -24.34 -5.24
CA HIS A 205 2.48 -24.48 -6.22
C HIS A 205 1.65 -23.19 -6.34
N GLY A 206 1.36 -22.54 -5.20
CA GLY A 206 0.70 -21.24 -5.16
C GLY A 206 1.49 -20.14 -5.88
N ARG A 207 2.83 -20.15 -5.80
CA ARG A 207 3.68 -19.25 -6.58
C ARG A 207 3.60 -19.54 -8.09
N MET A 208 3.59 -20.80 -8.48
CA MET A 208 3.44 -21.18 -9.90
C MET A 208 2.10 -20.71 -10.48
N LEU A 209 1.00 -20.92 -9.75
CA LEU A 209 -0.32 -20.41 -10.14
C LEU A 209 -0.34 -18.88 -10.24
N PHE A 210 0.25 -18.21 -9.26
CA PHE A 210 0.36 -16.75 -9.26
C PHE A 210 1.15 -16.23 -10.46
N GLU A 211 2.30 -16.85 -10.78
CA GLU A 211 3.15 -16.46 -11.91
C GLU A 211 2.43 -16.64 -13.25
N GLU A 212 1.68 -17.73 -13.44
CA GLU A 212 0.91 -17.94 -14.66
C GLU A 212 -0.27 -16.96 -14.76
N ALA A 213 -1.00 -16.70 -13.66
CA ALA A 213 -2.06 -15.69 -13.64
C ALA A 213 -1.52 -14.29 -13.94
N LEU A 214 -0.36 -13.94 -13.38
CA LEU A 214 0.33 -12.68 -13.64
C LEU A 214 0.81 -12.58 -15.10
N ALA A 215 1.30 -13.68 -15.68
CA ALA A 215 1.69 -13.73 -17.09
C ALA A 215 0.47 -13.55 -18.01
N ALA A 216 -0.66 -14.21 -17.71
CA ALA A 216 -1.90 -14.05 -18.45
C ALA A 216 -2.44 -12.61 -18.35
N HIS A 217 -2.43 -12.02 -17.14
CA HIS A 217 -2.86 -10.63 -16.90
C HIS A 217 -2.17 -9.62 -17.81
N ARG A 218 -0.85 -9.77 -18.01
CA ARG A 218 -0.06 -8.89 -18.88
C ARG A 218 -0.50 -8.88 -20.34
N ASN A 219 -1.20 -9.91 -20.79
CA ASN A 219 -1.66 -10.06 -22.17
C ASN A 219 -3.10 -9.58 -22.39
N PHE A 220 -3.85 -9.23 -21.32
CA PHE A 220 -5.18 -8.65 -21.48
C PHE A 220 -5.12 -7.23 -22.05
N ALA A 221 -6.07 -6.92 -22.93
CA ALA A 221 -6.16 -5.58 -23.52
C ALA A 221 -6.56 -4.55 -22.44
N ARG A 222 -5.84 -3.43 -22.38
CA ARG A 222 -6.24 -2.29 -21.55
C ARG A 222 -7.42 -1.58 -22.20
N ARG A 223 -8.60 -1.64 -21.57
CA ARG A 223 -9.85 -1.06 -22.08
C ARG A 223 -10.24 0.19 -21.29
N SER A 224 -10.96 1.11 -21.95
CA SER A 224 -11.53 2.29 -21.28
C SER A 224 -12.66 1.96 -20.31
N ASN A 225 -13.30 0.79 -20.48
CA ASN A 225 -14.22 0.19 -19.53
C ASN A 225 -13.73 -1.24 -19.25
N PRO A 226 -13.06 -1.51 -18.12
CA PRO A 226 -12.62 -2.85 -17.77
C PRO A 226 -13.81 -3.75 -17.41
N SER A 227 -13.62 -5.06 -17.49
CA SER A 227 -14.59 -6.01 -16.93
C SER A 227 -14.51 -6.03 -15.40
N PHE A 228 -15.55 -6.57 -14.76
CA PHE A 228 -15.53 -6.76 -13.32
C PHE A 228 -14.50 -7.83 -12.92
N GLU A 229 -14.33 -8.85 -13.77
CA GLU A 229 -13.34 -9.91 -13.64
C GLU A 229 -11.92 -9.37 -13.67
N GLN A 230 -11.59 -8.40 -14.53
CA GLN A 230 -10.29 -7.71 -14.53
C GLN A 230 -10.04 -6.94 -13.23
N CYS A 231 -11.08 -6.30 -12.67
CA CYS A 231 -10.96 -5.59 -11.38
C CYS A 231 -10.66 -6.58 -10.24
N LEU A 232 -11.41 -7.69 -10.17
CA LEU A 232 -11.20 -8.75 -9.18
C LEU A 232 -9.83 -9.41 -9.35
N LEU A 233 -9.44 -9.78 -10.57
CA LEU A 233 -8.15 -10.40 -10.86
C LEU A 233 -7.01 -9.51 -10.38
N THR A 234 -7.04 -8.23 -10.73
CA THR A 234 -5.99 -7.28 -10.35
C THR A 234 -5.91 -7.13 -8.82
N PHE A 235 -7.05 -7.14 -8.12
CA PHE A 235 -7.08 -7.19 -6.66
C PHE A 235 -6.44 -8.48 -6.08
N PHE A 236 -6.76 -9.65 -6.64
CA PHE A 236 -6.16 -10.91 -6.18
C PHE A 236 -4.67 -11.02 -6.49
N LEU A 237 -4.19 -10.42 -7.59
CA LEU A 237 -2.75 -10.28 -7.88
C LEU A 237 -2.06 -9.38 -6.84
N TYR A 238 -2.69 -8.27 -6.44
CA TYR A 238 -2.24 -7.45 -5.30
C TYR A 238 -2.13 -8.30 -4.02
N ALA A 239 -3.16 -9.08 -3.69
CA ALA A 239 -3.19 -9.90 -2.49
C ALA A 239 -2.07 -10.96 -2.50
N CYS A 240 -1.81 -11.60 -3.65
CA CYS A 240 -0.68 -12.54 -3.80
C CYS A 240 0.68 -11.86 -3.62
N HIS A 241 0.89 -10.68 -4.23
CA HIS A 241 2.10 -9.89 -4.00
C HIS A 241 2.27 -9.51 -2.52
N SER A 242 1.18 -9.18 -1.83
CA SER A 242 1.20 -8.88 -0.40
C SER A 242 1.58 -10.12 0.43
N ALA A 243 1.01 -11.29 0.12
CA ALA A 243 1.33 -12.56 0.79
C ALA A 243 2.81 -12.95 0.60
N LEU A 244 3.42 -12.56 -0.53
CA LEU A 244 4.81 -12.81 -0.88
C LEU A 244 5.78 -11.69 -0.45
N PHE A 245 5.34 -10.70 0.34
CA PHE A 245 6.17 -9.57 0.78
C PHE A 245 6.74 -8.70 -0.36
N HIS A 246 6.13 -8.74 -1.55
CA HIS A 246 6.52 -7.93 -2.70
C HIS A 246 5.92 -6.51 -2.61
N HIS A 247 6.25 -5.76 -1.56
CA HIS A 247 5.55 -4.51 -1.18
C HIS A 247 5.40 -3.49 -2.32
N SER A 248 6.46 -3.25 -3.11
CA SER A 248 6.40 -2.32 -4.24
C SER A 248 5.47 -2.78 -5.35
N GLN A 249 5.45 -4.09 -5.64
CA GLN A 249 4.54 -4.66 -6.63
C GLN A 249 3.10 -4.68 -6.11
N ALA A 250 2.90 -5.02 -4.84
CA ALA A 250 1.60 -4.92 -4.19
C ALA A 250 1.03 -3.50 -4.31
N PHE A 251 1.83 -2.46 -4.09
CA PHE A 251 1.40 -1.08 -4.29
C PHE A 251 0.96 -0.79 -5.74
N LEU A 252 1.74 -1.24 -6.74
CA LEU A 252 1.41 -1.05 -8.16
C LEU A 252 0.07 -1.70 -8.51
N PHE A 253 -0.12 -2.97 -8.15
CA PHE A 253 -1.36 -3.70 -8.42
C PHE A 253 -2.56 -3.15 -7.66
N LEU A 254 -2.36 -2.68 -6.42
CA LEU A 254 -3.43 -2.04 -5.66
C LEU A 254 -3.88 -0.73 -6.31
N ARG A 255 -2.93 0.07 -6.78
CA ARG A 255 -3.22 1.31 -7.52
C ARG A 255 -3.87 1.03 -8.87
N GLU A 256 -3.47 -0.04 -9.55
CA GLU A 256 -4.11 -0.48 -10.77
C GLU A 256 -5.55 -0.92 -10.50
N ALA A 257 -5.79 -1.74 -9.47
CA ALA A 257 -7.12 -2.21 -9.11
C ALA A 257 -8.08 -1.07 -8.73
N THR A 258 -7.62 -0.07 -7.96
CA THR A 258 -8.43 1.13 -7.64
C THR A 258 -8.74 1.94 -8.89
N THR A 259 -7.77 2.08 -9.81
CA THR A 259 -7.97 2.79 -11.08
C THR A 259 -8.95 2.06 -11.99
N LEU A 260 -8.82 0.74 -12.14
CA LEU A 260 -9.74 -0.08 -12.94
C LEU A 260 -11.17 0.01 -12.38
N PHE A 261 -11.32 -0.05 -11.05
CA PHE A 261 -12.63 0.09 -10.42
C PHE A 261 -13.29 1.45 -10.72
N LEU A 262 -12.51 2.54 -10.69
CA LEU A 262 -13.03 3.88 -11.03
C LEU A 262 -13.46 4.02 -12.50
N LEU A 263 -12.92 3.18 -13.40
CA LEU A 263 -13.28 3.14 -14.81
C LEU A 263 -14.44 2.17 -15.10
N LEU A 264 -14.76 1.28 -14.17
CA LEU A 264 -15.76 0.24 -14.32
C LEU A 264 -17.16 0.84 -14.48
N ARG A 265 -17.83 0.48 -15.58
CA ARG A 265 -19.23 0.81 -15.86
C ARG A 265 -20.05 -0.47 -15.87
N LEU A 266 -20.86 -0.65 -14.82
CA LEU A 266 -21.74 -1.79 -14.66
C LEU A 266 -23.02 -1.62 -15.50
N ASN A 267 -23.41 -2.65 -16.25
CA ASN A 267 -24.67 -2.66 -17.00
C ASN A 267 -25.84 -3.07 -16.08
N THR A 268 -26.98 -2.36 -16.14
CA THR A 268 -28.06 -2.41 -15.14
C THR A 268 -28.89 -3.70 -15.07
N GLU A 269 -28.90 -4.54 -16.12
CA GLU A 269 -29.93 -5.60 -16.27
C GLU A 269 -29.57 -6.94 -15.58
N ALA A 270 -28.29 -7.19 -15.26
CA ALA A 270 -27.82 -8.44 -14.64
C ALA A 270 -26.52 -8.28 -13.83
N SER A 271 -26.15 -7.05 -13.46
CA SER A 271 -24.82 -6.73 -12.94
C SER A 271 -24.57 -7.31 -11.54
N PRO A 272 -23.32 -7.73 -11.23
CA PRO A 272 -22.87 -8.08 -9.88
C PRO A 272 -22.72 -6.83 -9.00
N ARG A 273 -23.71 -5.91 -9.00
CA ARG A 273 -23.66 -4.61 -8.31
C ARG A 273 -23.30 -4.75 -6.85
N GLY A 274 -23.91 -5.71 -6.15
CA GLY A 274 -23.60 -5.98 -4.75
C GLY A 274 -22.15 -6.43 -4.53
N LEU A 275 -21.56 -7.23 -5.44
CA LEU A 275 -20.15 -7.61 -5.36
C LEU A 275 -19.23 -6.44 -5.71
N ALA A 276 -19.60 -5.59 -6.65
CA ALA A 276 -18.85 -4.37 -6.97
C ALA A 276 -18.85 -3.39 -5.80
N ASP A 277 -19.97 -3.26 -5.08
CA ASP A 277 -20.07 -2.43 -3.88
C ASP A 277 -19.14 -2.96 -2.78
N ARG A 278 -19.12 -4.29 -2.58
CA ARG A 278 -18.16 -4.93 -1.66
C ARG A 278 -16.71 -4.74 -2.12
N LEU A 279 -16.43 -4.81 -3.43
CA LEU A 279 -15.09 -4.59 -3.98
C LEU A 279 -14.60 -3.17 -3.73
N PHE A 280 -15.45 -2.15 -3.89
CA PHE A 280 -15.12 -0.76 -3.55
C PHE A 280 -14.57 -0.67 -2.12
N TRP A 281 -15.32 -1.19 -1.15
CA TRP A 281 -14.95 -1.12 0.26
C TRP A 281 -13.72 -1.97 0.60
N VAL A 282 -13.54 -3.13 -0.03
CA VAL A 282 -12.31 -3.93 0.10
C VAL A 282 -11.09 -3.19 -0.45
N LEU A 283 -11.21 -2.55 -1.62
CA LEU A 283 -10.14 -1.75 -2.23
C LEU A 283 -9.78 -0.56 -1.34
N LEU A 284 -10.78 0.12 -0.80
CA LEU A 284 -10.62 1.27 0.10
C LEU A 284 -9.86 0.90 1.38
N VAL A 285 -10.28 -0.19 2.04
CA VAL A 285 -9.63 -0.74 3.23
C VAL A 285 -8.18 -1.13 2.92
N SER A 286 -7.97 -1.82 1.80
CA SER A 286 -6.64 -2.27 1.38
C SER A 286 -5.71 -1.09 1.07
N GLU A 287 -6.19 -0.10 0.30
CA GLU A 287 -5.41 1.09 -0.08
C GLU A 287 -5.00 1.90 1.15
N ARG A 288 -5.93 2.13 2.08
CA ARG A 288 -5.64 2.90 3.31
C ARG A 288 -4.72 2.13 4.25
N SER A 289 -4.94 0.84 4.48
CA SER A 289 -4.03 0.02 5.28
C SER A 289 -2.62 0.03 4.69
N HIS A 290 -2.49 -0.10 3.38
CA HIS A 290 -1.20 -0.06 2.68
C HIS A 290 -0.56 1.34 2.75
N GLY A 291 -1.35 2.40 2.57
CA GLY A 291 -0.92 3.79 2.66
C GLY A 291 -0.35 4.16 4.02
N ILE A 292 -1.04 3.77 5.09
CA ILE A 292 -0.58 3.99 6.48
C ILE A 292 0.73 3.25 6.74
N ARG A 293 0.78 1.96 6.38
CA ARG A 293 1.92 1.08 6.67
C ARG A 293 3.19 1.49 5.93
N TYR A 294 3.09 1.72 4.62
CA TYR A 294 4.26 1.95 3.76
C TYR A 294 4.47 3.41 3.38
N ARG A 295 3.73 4.35 3.99
CA ARG A 295 3.78 5.78 3.67
C ARG A 295 3.57 6.02 2.18
N ARG A 296 2.39 5.63 1.69
CA ARG A 296 1.98 5.79 0.29
C ARG A 296 0.73 6.67 0.21
N PRO A 297 0.58 7.49 -0.85
CA PRO A 297 -0.65 8.24 -1.07
C PRO A 297 -1.80 7.29 -1.41
N VAL A 298 -3.02 7.73 -1.12
CA VAL A 298 -4.27 7.04 -1.48
C VAL A 298 -4.98 7.79 -2.61
N THR A 299 -5.82 7.10 -3.37
CA THR A 299 -6.54 7.68 -4.52
C THR A 299 -8.04 7.43 -4.48
N LEU A 300 -8.50 6.32 -3.89
CA LEU A 300 -9.91 6.00 -3.82
C LEU A 300 -10.60 6.84 -2.74
N GLN A 301 -11.46 7.77 -3.17
CA GLN A 301 -12.20 8.66 -2.28
C GLN A 301 -13.61 8.12 -2.01
N ILE A 302 -14.16 8.47 -0.85
CA ILE A 302 -15.59 8.31 -0.58
C ILE A 302 -16.29 9.60 -1.03
N THR A 303 -17.25 9.48 -1.93
CA THR A 303 -18.05 10.57 -2.50
C THR A 303 -19.54 10.27 -2.35
N ALA A 304 -20.40 11.20 -2.76
CA ALA A 304 -21.85 11.00 -2.74
C ALA A 304 -22.31 9.82 -3.63
N GLU A 305 -21.52 9.47 -4.64
CA GLU A 305 -21.77 8.37 -5.59
C GLU A 305 -21.17 7.03 -5.11
N SER A 306 -20.40 7.04 -4.03
CA SER A 306 -19.81 5.82 -3.48
C SER A 306 -20.88 4.88 -2.93
N PRO A 307 -20.70 3.55 -3.04
CA PRO A 307 -21.63 2.59 -2.47
C PRO A 307 -21.84 2.83 -0.97
N ALA A 308 -23.10 2.95 -0.54
CA ALA A 308 -23.41 3.04 0.88
C ALA A 308 -22.99 1.76 1.60
N MET A 309 -22.60 1.87 2.87
CA MET A 309 -22.39 0.71 3.70
C MET A 309 -23.74 0.04 3.99
N ASP A 310 -23.80 -1.27 3.80
CA ASP A 310 -25.00 -2.05 4.06
C ASP A 310 -25.10 -2.40 5.57
N ASN A 311 -26.33 -2.63 6.02
CA ASN A 311 -26.64 -3.13 7.36
C ASN A 311 -26.86 -4.66 7.38
N ASP A 312 -26.52 -5.37 6.30
CA ASP A 312 -26.53 -6.84 6.25
C ASP A 312 -25.79 -7.47 7.46
N PRO A 313 -26.51 -8.14 8.37
CA PRO A 313 -25.92 -8.75 9.56
C PRO A 313 -24.89 -9.83 9.24
N THR A 314 -25.04 -10.51 8.08
CA THR A 314 -24.15 -11.59 7.66
C THR A 314 -22.75 -11.09 7.29
N LEU A 315 -22.65 -9.81 6.94
CA LEU A 315 -21.42 -9.11 6.60
C LEU A 315 -20.98 -8.10 7.67
N SER A 316 -21.55 -8.17 8.88
CA SER A 316 -21.26 -7.25 9.98
C SER A 316 -19.77 -7.02 10.23
N GLY A 317 -18.96 -8.10 10.23
CA GLY A 317 -17.52 -8.01 10.40
C GLY A 317 -16.80 -7.26 9.26
N PHE A 318 -17.24 -7.46 8.02
CA PHE A 318 -16.72 -6.73 6.86
C PHE A 318 -17.09 -5.24 6.93
N TRP A 319 -18.34 -4.93 7.29
CA TRP A 319 -18.77 -3.54 7.43
C TRP A 319 -18.09 -2.82 8.59
N SER A 320 -17.85 -3.49 9.71
CA SER A 320 -17.02 -2.92 10.78
C SER A 320 -15.58 -2.63 10.32
N LEU A 321 -15.02 -3.48 9.45
CA LEU A 321 -13.69 -3.23 8.88
C LEU A 321 -13.70 -2.02 7.95
N ALA A 322 -14.70 -1.90 7.08
CA ALA A 322 -14.90 -0.72 6.25
C ALA A 322 -15.07 0.56 7.10
N ALA A 323 -15.85 0.50 8.18
CA ALA A 323 -16.05 1.62 9.11
C ALA A 323 -14.75 2.10 9.76
N LEU A 324 -13.84 1.18 10.14
CA LEU A 324 -12.53 1.54 10.71
C LEU A 324 -11.69 2.43 9.78
N PHE A 325 -11.74 2.16 8.47
CA PHE A 325 -10.95 2.88 7.48
C PHE A 325 -11.70 4.03 6.80
N SER A 326 -13.03 4.11 6.94
CA SER A 326 -13.84 5.18 6.37
C SER A 326 -13.38 6.61 6.75
N PRO A 327 -13.04 6.92 8.01
CA PRO A 327 -12.65 8.28 8.41
C PRO A 327 -11.22 8.67 7.99
N LEU A 328 -10.43 7.74 7.43
CA LEU A 328 -9.00 7.94 7.12
C LEU A 328 -8.84 8.45 5.68
N ASP A 329 -9.20 9.72 5.47
CA ASP A 329 -9.19 10.37 4.17
C ASP A 329 -7.77 10.72 3.66
N THR A 330 -7.71 11.34 2.48
CA THR A 330 -6.43 11.78 1.89
C THR A 330 -5.70 12.79 2.79
N SER A 331 -6.42 13.64 3.53
CA SER A 331 -5.81 14.58 4.47
C SER A 331 -5.11 13.83 5.60
N PHE A 332 -5.76 12.82 6.18
CA PHE A 332 -5.15 11.95 7.20
C PHE A 332 -3.90 11.24 6.68
N ILE A 333 -3.97 10.68 5.47
CA ILE A 333 -2.82 9.98 4.84
C ILE A 333 -1.69 10.96 4.53
N ALA A 334 -1.98 12.16 4.04
CA ALA A 334 -1.00 13.21 3.78
C ALA A 334 -0.25 13.61 5.06
N LEU A 335 -0.95 13.69 6.20
CA LEU A 335 -0.32 13.92 7.50
C LEU A 335 0.64 12.79 7.85
N LEU A 336 0.24 11.53 7.71
CA LEU A 336 1.14 10.40 7.95
C LEU A 336 2.36 10.45 7.03
N ASN A 337 2.17 10.76 5.75
CA ASN A 337 3.25 10.86 4.77
C ASN A 337 4.14 12.09 4.96
N GLN A 338 3.82 13.00 5.89
CA GLN A 338 4.52 14.28 6.07
C GLN A 338 4.51 15.13 4.79
N GLU A 339 3.42 15.05 4.04
CA GLU A 339 3.22 15.88 2.86
C GLU A 339 3.05 17.35 3.26
N LYS A 340 3.32 18.26 2.32
CA LYS A 340 3.09 19.69 2.53
C LYS A 340 1.59 19.95 2.57
N VAL A 341 1.07 20.19 3.76
CA VAL A 341 -0.35 20.51 3.99
C VAL A 341 -0.50 22.01 4.21
N ALA A 342 -1.60 22.58 3.70
CA ALA A 342 -1.88 24.01 3.86
C ALA A 342 -2.08 24.40 5.33
N THR A 343 -2.65 23.50 6.13
CA THR A 343 -2.89 23.70 7.57
C THR A 343 -2.47 22.46 8.37
N PRO A 344 -1.83 22.63 9.54
CA PRO A 344 -1.61 21.53 10.46
C PRO A 344 -2.96 20.99 10.97
N PRO A 345 -3.08 19.70 11.29
CA PRO A 345 -4.34 19.12 11.72
C PRO A 345 -4.71 19.65 13.10
N SER A 346 -5.98 19.95 13.33
CA SER A 346 -6.44 20.24 14.68
C SER A 346 -6.53 18.94 15.50
N ASN A 347 -6.28 19.03 16.81
CA ASN A 347 -6.53 17.88 17.69
C ASN A 347 -8.00 17.43 17.63
N ALA A 348 -8.94 18.36 17.40
CA ALA A 348 -10.36 18.05 17.19
C ALA A 348 -10.61 17.14 15.98
N ALA A 349 -9.90 17.34 14.87
CA ALA A 349 -9.99 16.46 13.70
C ALA A 349 -9.49 15.05 14.03
N LEU A 350 -8.38 14.92 14.77
CA LEU A 350 -7.88 13.62 15.22
C LEU A 350 -8.85 12.94 16.20
N THR A 351 -9.50 13.71 17.08
CA THR A 351 -10.53 13.21 18.00
C THR A 351 -11.78 12.72 17.27
N TYR A 352 -12.20 13.38 16.19
CA TYR A 352 -13.28 12.88 15.33
C TYR A 352 -12.93 11.51 14.73
N ILE A 353 -11.73 11.38 14.16
CA ILE A 353 -11.27 10.11 13.57
C ILE A 353 -11.20 9.02 14.63
N GLU A 354 -10.64 9.32 15.80
CA GLU A 354 -10.59 8.39 16.93
C GLU A 354 -12.00 7.93 17.36
N THR A 355 -12.95 8.85 17.46
CA THR A 355 -14.34 8.55 17.83
C THR A 355 -14.99 7.61 16.80
N ALA A 356 -14.75 7.83 15.52
CA ALA A 356 -15.23 6.96 14.45
C ALA A 356 -14.56 5.56 14.50
N VAL A 357 -13.23 5.49 14.71
CA VAL A 357 -12.49 4.23 14.86
C VAL A 357 -12.98 3.43 16.07
N ASN A 358 -13.23 4.11 17.20
CA ASN A 358 -13.70 3.46 18.42
C ASN A 358 -15.15 2.95 18.31
N SER A 359 -16.01 3.65 17.55
CA SER A 359 -17.42 3.27 17.36
C SER A 359 -17.66 2.30 16.20
N ALA A 360 -16.66 2.00 15.38
CA ALA A 360 -16.77 1.12 14.21
C ALA A 360 -17.17 -0.34 14.55
N LEU A 361 -16.82 -0.83 15.73
CA LEU A 361 -17.13 -2.19 16.18
C LEU A 361 -18.45 -2.17 16.96
N ARG A 362 -19.52 -2.71 16.36
CA ARG A 362 -20.84 -2.83 17.01
C ARG A 362 -20.86 -4.00 17.99
N SER A 363 -21.22 -3.73 19.25
CA SER A 363 -21.18 -4.71 20.36
C SER A 363 -22.14 -5.90 20.21
N THR A 364 -23.15 -5.80 19.34
CA THR A 364 -24.24 -6.79 19.20
C THR A 364 -24.01 -7.84 18.12
N SER A 365 -22.87 -7.82 17.42
CA SER A 365 -22.64 -8.72 16.28
C SER A 365 -22.03 -10.06 16.73
N ASP A 366 -22.64 -11.17 16.32
CA ASP A 366 -22.05 -12.50 16.47
C ASP A 366 -20.93 -12.69 15.44
N LEU A 367 -19.72 -12.31 15.82
CA LEU A 367 -18.55 -12.33 14.95
C LEU A 367 -17.79 -13.65 15.10
N LYS A 368 -17.34 -14.20 13.97
CA LYS A 368 -16.39 -15.33 13.96
C LYS A 368 -15.06 -14.89 14.58
N ASP A 369 -14.32 -15.83 15.17
CA ASP A 369 -13.01 -15.53 15.78
C ASP A 369 -12.04 -14.89 14.79
N THR A 370 -12.09 -15.31 13.52
CA THR A 370 -11.30 -14.69 12.44
C THR A 370 -11.63 -13.21 12.25
N GLN A 371 -12.91 -12.83 12.31
CA GLN A 371 -13.35 -11.45 12.20
C GLN A 371 -13.01 -10.65 13.46
N LYS A 372 -13.23 -11.22 14.65
CA LYS A 372 -12.85 -10.60 15.95
C LYS A 372 -11.36 -10.27 15.98
N ALA A 373 -10.51 -11.23 15.61
CA ALA A 373 -9.06 -11.06 15.53
C ALA A 373 -8.68 -9.88 14.62
N ASN A 374 -9.14 -9.89 13.36
CA ASN A 374 -8.80 -8.86 12.39
C ASN A 374 -9.26 -7.47 12.85
N LEU A 375 -10.51 -7.35 13.31
CA LEU A 375 -11.10 -6.08 13.72
C LEU A 375 -10.42 -5.50 14.96
N ARG A 376 -10.20 -6.32 16.00
CA ARG A 376 -9.58 -5.84 17.24
C ARG A 376 -8.14 -5.41 17.03
N VAL A 377 -7.33 -6.24 16.39
CA VAL A 377 -5.93 -5.90 16.10
C VAL A 377 -5.85 -4.65 15.23
N THR A 378 -6.70 -4.55 14.19
CA THR A 378 -6.71 -3.38 13.30
C THR A 378 -7.16 -2.11 14.01
N GLN A 379 -8.21 -2.16 14.84
CA GLN A 379 -8.66 -1.02 15.63
C GLN A 379 -7.57 -0.52 16.58
N LEU A 380 -6.93 -1.43 17.31
CA LEU A 380 -5.85 -1.09 18.26
C LEU A 380 -4.63 -0.52 17.53
N TRP A 381 -4.28 -1.07 16.37
CA TRP A 381 -3.23 -0.51 15.53
C TRP A 381 -3.54 0.90 15.06
N LEU A 382 -4.76 1.17 14.59
CA LEU A 382 -5.18 2.53 14.20
C LEU A 382 -5.15 3.51 15.38
N ARG A 383 -5.46 3.06 16.60
CA ARG A 383 -5.31 3.87 17.83
C ARG A 383 -3.84 4.23 18.08
N VAL A 384 -2.89 3.32 17.85
CA VAL A 384 -1.44 3.63 17.92
C VAL A 384 -1.04 4.63 16.84
N ILE A 385 -1.52 4.49 15.61
CA ILE A 385 -1.23 5.43 14.50
C ILE A 385 -1.72 6.85 14.84
N LEU A 386 -2.94 6.97 15.39
CA LEU A 386 -3.48 8.24 15.87
C LEU A 386 -2.64 8.84 17.01
N TRP A 387 -2.23 8.00 17.97
CA TRP A 387 -1.36 8.41 19.06
C TRP A 387 0.00 8.92 18.55
N GLN A 388 0.61 8.26 17.57
CA GLN A 388 1.87 8.71 16.95
C GLN A 388 1.72 10.09 16.28
N LEU A 389 0.58 10.36 15.62
CA LEU A 389 0.29 11.68 15.08
C LEU A 389 0.18 12.73 16.20
N ARG A 390 -0.52 12.42 17.29
CA ARG A 390 -0.64 13.33 18.45
C ARG A 390 0.71 13.60 19.11
N LEU A 391 1.55 12.58 19.26
CA LEU A 391 2.92 12.73 19.74
C LEU A 391 3.69 13.71 18.86
N ARG A 392 3.65 13.53 17.54
CA ARG A 392 4.38 14.37 16.58
C ARG A 392 3.90 15.83 16.57
N PHE A 393 2.61 16.06 16.78
CA PHE A 393 2.02 17.40 16.81
C PHE A 393 1.98 18.05 18.20
N GLY A 394 2.53 17.39 19.23
CA GLY A 394 2.60 17.94 20.58
C GLY A 394 1.23 18.00 21.29
N TYR A 395 0.33 17.08 20.98
CA TYR A 395 -1.02 17.01 21.59
C TYR A 395 -1.11 16.05 22.77
N LEU A 396 0.02 15.53 23.25
CA LEU A 396 0.07 14.65 24.41
C LEU A 396 0.43 15.42 25.68
N ALA A 397 -0.09 14.96 26.81
CA ALA A 397 0.23 15.45 28.14
C ALA A 397 0.64 14.27 29.05
N GLU A 398 1.27 14.57 30.18
CA GLU A 398 1.60 13.53 31.19
C GLU A 398 0.32 12.92 31.77
N GLU A 399 -0.62 13.78 32.15
CA GLU A 399 -1.93 13.43 32.65
C GLU A 399 -3.02 14.06 31.80
N SER A 400 -4.06 13.30 31.48
CA SER A 400 -5.22 13.76 30.72
C SER A 400 -6.44 12.95 31.10
N VAL A 401 -7.63 13.57 31.04
CA VAL A 401 -8.91 12.86 31.21
C VAL A 401 -9.08 11.76 30.16
N HIS A 402 -8.53 11.98 28.96
CA HIS A 402 -8.55 10.98 27.90
C HIS A 402 -7.19 10.29 27.82
N LEU A 403 -7.17 8.99 28.15
CA LEU A 403 -5.95 8.17 28.12
C LEU A 403 -5.24 8.23 26.76
N SER A 404 -5.97 8.35 25.65
CA SER A 404 -5.41 8.48 24.30
C SER A 404 -4.60 9.74 24.03
N MET A 405 -4.65 10.70 24.95
CA MET A 405 -3.85 11.94 24.92
C MET A 405 -2.70 11.91 25.93
N THR A 406 -2.30 10.73 26.39
CA THR A 406 -1.18 10.56 27.33
C THR A 406 0.02 9.88 26.67
N TYR A 407 1.22 10.07 27.23
CA TYR A 407 2.42 9.38 26.77
C TYR A 407 2.39 7.86 27.02
N HIS A 408 1.65 7.40 28.04
CA HIS A 408 1.59 5.98 28.40
C HIS A 408 0.54 5.17 27.62
N TYR A 409 -0.25 5.81 26.75
CA TYR A 409 -1.34 5.17 26.03
C TYR A 409 -0.99 3.88 25.26
N PRO A 410 0.17 3.75 24.60
CA PRO A 410 0.54 2.50 23.94
C PRO A 410 0.59 1.28 24.88
N LEU A 411 0.85 1.47 26.17
CA LEU A 411 0.83 0.38 27.16
C LEU A 411 -0.62 -0.09 27.41
N GLU A 412 -1.58 0.84 27.49
CA GLU A 412 -3.00 0.49 27.58
C GLU A 412 -3.49 -0.24 26.33
N VAL A 413 -3.03 0.19 25.15
CA VAL A 413 -3.34 -0.49 23.88
C VAL A 413 -2.72 -1.90 23.83
N ALA A 414 -1.49 -2.07 24.32
CA ALA A 414 -0.85 -3.39 24.43
C ALA A 414 -1.61 -4.32 25.37
N LYS A 415 -2.05 -3.81 26.52
CA LYS A 415 -2.92 -4.55 27.44
C LYS A 415 -4.24 -4.95 26.79
N ASP A 416 -4.94 -4.01 26.15
CA ASP A 416 -6.18 -4.29 25.40
C ASP A 416 -5.97 -5.37 24.33
N LEU A 417 -4.81 -5.36 23.65
CA LEU A 417 -4.45 -6.34 22.64
C LEU A 417 -4.29 -7.75 23.25
N VAL A 418 -3.59 -7.86 24.38
CA VAL A 418 -3.44 -9.13 25.11
C VAL A 418 -4.80 -9.67 25.54
N LEU A 419 -5.61 -8.83 26.19
CA LEU A 419 -6.94 -9.20 26.68
C LEU A 419 -7.87 -9.65 25.56
N SER A 420 -7.78 -9.03 24.38
CA SER A 420 -8.65 -9.33 23.24
C SER A 420 -8.19 -10.50 22.37
N THR A 421 -6.95 -10.97 22.51
CA THR A 421 -6.38 -12.04 21.67
C THR A 421 -6.06 -13.32 22.41
N ARG A 422 -5.89 -13.30 23.74
CA ARG A 422 -5.46 -14.48 24.53
C ARG A 422 -6.38 -15.68 24.44
N ASP A 423 -7.68 -15.44 24.25
CA ASP A 423 -8.70 -16.49 24.18
C ASP A 423 -9.03 -16.88 22.72
N LEU A 424 -8.37 -16.27 21.74
CA LEU A 424 -8.60 -16.57 20.32
C LEU A 424 -7.65 -17.68 19.85
N PRO A 425 -8.15 -18.63 19.02
CA PRO A 425 -7.27 -19.59 18.35
C PRO A 425 -6.24 -18.86 17.48
N VAL A 426 -4.97 -19.23 17.55
CA VAL A 426 -3.91 -18.55 16.76
C VAL A 426 -4.18 -18.65 15.26
N ASP A 427 -4.79 -19.73 14.78
CA ASP A 427 -5.15 -19.87 13.37
C ASP A 427 -6.19 -18.85 12.90
N SER A 428 -6.98 -18.28 13.83
CA SER A 428 -7.92 -17.21 13.53
C SER A 428 -7.22 -15.87 13.24
N ILE A 429 -5.98 -15.72 13.72
CA ILE A 429 -5.09 -14.58 13.50
C ILE A 429 -4.18 -14.85 12.28
N LYS A 430 -3.59 -16.05 12.21
CA LYS A 430 -2.66 -16.50 11.16
C LYS A 430 -3.23 -16.35 9.74
N VAL A 431 -4.53 -16.62 9.57
CA VAL A 431 -5.23 -16.59 8.27
C VAL A 431 -5.19 -15.23 7.55
N HIS A 432 -5.02 -14.13 8.30
CA HIS A 432 -4.96 -12.77 7.72
C HIS A 432 -3.60 -12.43 7.11
N GLY A 433 -2.63 -13.35 7.19
CA GLY A 433 -1.31 -13.19 6.61
C GLY A 433 -0.44 -12.19 7.38
N VAL A 434 0.68 -11.82 6.75
CA VAL A 434 1.70 -10.96 7.37
C VAL A 434 1.18 -9.57 7.71
N GLY A 435 0.18 -9.05 6.98
CA GLY A 435 -0.37 -7.72 7.22
C GLY A 435 -0.97 -7.56 8.62
N LEU A 436 -1.34 -8.65 9.32
CA LEU A 436 -1.76 -8.61 10.71
C LEU A 436 -0.58 -8.73 11.68
N THR A 437 0.43 -9.55 11.34
CA THR A 437 1.72 -9.62 12.06
C THR A 437 2.38 -8.24 12.15
N GLU A 438 2.39 -7.50 11.04
CA GLU A 438 2.94 -6.13 10.97
C GLU A 438 2.23 -5.17 11.92
N LYS A 439 0.90 -5.25 12.00
CA LYS A 439 0.11 -4.40 12.92
C LYS A 439 0.43 -4.70 14.38
N LEU A 440 0.57 -5.99 14.72
CA LEU A 440 0.98 -6.42 16.07
C LEU A 440 2.40 -5.95 16.39
N PHE A 441 3.32 -6.04 15.44
CA PHE A 441 4.68 -5.54 15.58
C PHE A 441 4.71 -4.03 15.82
N ASP A 442 3.93 -3.24 15.08
CA ASP A 442 3.85 -1.78 15.26
C ASP A 442 3.34 -1.41 16.68
N ILE A 443 2.33 -2.14 17.20
CA ILE A 443 1.82 -1.95 18.57
C ILE A 443 2.90 -2.30 19.61
N ALA A 444 3.55 -3.46 19.45
CA ALA A 444 4.62 -3.89 20.36
C ALA A 444 5.80 -2.91 20.36
N SER A 445 6.19 -2.42 19.19
CA SER A 445 7.27 -1.43 19.04
C SER A 445 6.92 -0.11 19.73
N ALA A 446 5.68 0.38 19.58
CA ALA A 446 5.23 1.57 20.29
C ALA A 446 5.24 1.39 21.82
N ALA A 447 4.88 0.20 22.32
CA ALA A 447 4.97 -0.12 23.75
C ALA A 447 6.43 -0.12 24.24
N VAL A 448 7.36 -0.70 23.47
CA VAL A 448 8.80 -0.67 23.76
C VAL A 448 9.33 0.77 23.87
N ASP A 449 8.97 1.63 22.92
CA ASP A 449 9.40 3.04 22.91
C ASP A 449 8.93 3.81 24.15
N VAL A 450 7.75 3.48 24.68
CA VAL A 450 7.21 4.10 25.91
C VAL A 450 7.90 3.54 27.14
N LEU A 451 8.10 2.22 27.23
CA LEU A 451 8.80 1.58 28.36
C LEU A 451 10.23 2.11 28.53
N ALA A 452 10.89 2.47 27.43
CA ALA A 452 12.22 3.06 27.44
C ALA A 452 12.27 4.47 28.06
N ARG A 453 11.15 5.19 28.07
CA ARG A 453 11.11 6.64 28.37
C ARG A 453 10.29 7.01 29.59
N VAL A 454 9.40 6.14 30.04
CA VAL A 454 8.50 6.39 31.17
C VAL A 454 8.91 5.53 32.37
N PRO A 455 9.31 6.13 33.51
CA PRO A 455 9.56 5.37 34.74
C PRO A 455 8.29 4.62 35.15
N ILE A 456 8.31 3.28 35.11
CA ILE A 456 7.21 2.46 35.61
C ILE A 456 7.22 2.58 37.13
N THR A 457 6.45 3.52 37.68
CA THR A 457 6.26 3.58 39.12
C THR A 457 5.36 2.40 39.54
N PRO A 458 5.77 1.57 40.52
CA PRO A 458 4.98 0.43 41.00
C PRO A 458 3.75 0.87 41.82
N SER A 459 3.16 2.01 41.52
CA SER A 459 2.00 2.55 42.24
C SER A 459 1.11 3.38 41.31
N SER A 460 0.84 2.89 40.10
CA SER A 460 -0.32 3.36 39.34
C SER A 460 -1.60 2.73 39.94
N PRO A 461 -2.57 3.53 40.41
CA PRO A 461 -3.81 3.06 41.04
C PRO A 461 -4.80 2.40 40.06
N HIS A 462 -4.47 2.32 38.76
CA HIS A 462 -5.31 1.68 37.73
C HIS A 462 -4.96 0.20 37.47
N ARG A 463 -4.12 -0.42 38.31
CA ARG A 463 -3.83 -1.86 38.20
C ARG A 463 -5.01 -2.71 38.68
N THR A 464 -5.78 -3.21 37.71
CA THR A 464 -6.74 -4.30 37.92
C THR A 464 -6.01 -5.56 38.37
N ALA A 465 -6.40 -6.12 39.51
CA ALA A 465 -5.87 -7.38 40.01
C ALA A 465 -6.12 -8.50 38.99
N GLY A 466 -5.04 -9.07 38.42
CA GLY A 466 -5.09 -10.18 37.46
C GLY A 466 -4.54 -9.90 36.05
N SER A 467 -4.18 -8.66 35.72
CA SER A 467 -3.43 -8.35 34.49
C SER A 467 -1.92 -8.32 34.77
N GLY A 468 -1.14 -8.99 33.93
CA GLY A 468 0.32 -8.93 33.96
C GLY A 468 0.87 -7.51 33.85
N GLY A 469 2.14 -7.33 34.22
CA GLY A 469 2.82 -6.04 33.99
C GLY A 469 3.04 -5.76 32.49
N PRO A 470 3.41 -4.52 32.10
CA PRO A 470 3.71 -4.17 30.71
C PRO A 470 4.78 -5.08 30.06
N GLU A 471 5.70 -5.61 30.85
CA GLU A 471 6.69 -6.60 30.42
C GLU A 471 6.06 -7.95 30.05
N GLU A 472 5.06 -8.41 30.80
CA GLU A 472 4.33 -9.65 30.52
C GLU A 472 3.47 -9.50 29.26
N ASP A 473 2.84 -8.33 29.09
CA ASP A 473 2.08 -8.00 27.88
C ASP A 473 2.98 -8.01 26.64
N LEU A 474 4.17 -7.39 26.73
CA LEU A 474 5.16 -7.39 25.65
C LEU A 474 5.70 -8.79 25.35
N ASN A 475 5.98 -9.59 26.39
CA ASN A 475 6.37 -10.99 26.25
C ASN A 475 5.27 -11.81 25.55
N TYR A 476 4.00 -11.60 25.91
CA TYR A 476 2.88 -12.23 25.23
C TYR A 476 2.81 -11.84 23.76
N MET A 477 2.89 -10.52 23.45
CA MET A 477 2.86 -10.03 22.07
C MET A 477 3.99 -10.63 21.23
N ARG A 478 5.21 -10.70 21.76
CA ARG A 478 6.35 -11.32 21.08
C ARG A 478 6.10 -12.80 20.79
N ARG A 479 5.61 -13.58 21.77
CA ARG A 479 5.23 -15.00 21.56
C ARG A 479 4.10 -15.19 20.56
N LEU A 480 3.16 -14.25 20.49
CA LEU A 480 2.11 -14.29 19.48
C LEU A 480 2.70 -14.01 18.10
N ILE A 481 3.47 -12.93 17.94
CA ILE A 481 4.11 -12.53 16.68
C ILE A 481 4.94 -13.69 16.11
N THR A 482 5.76 -14.38 16.91
CA THR A 482 6.62 -15.48 16.42
C THR A 482 5.85 -16.65 15.80
N ARG A 483 4.57 -16.83 16.16
CA ARG A 483 3.70 -17.90 15.64
C ARG A 483 2.94 -17.49 14.37
N LEU A 484 3.05 -16.24 13.93
CA LEU A 484 2.32 -15.69 12.79
C LEU A 484 3.22 -15.59 11.53
N PRO A 485 2.63 -15.42 10.34
CA PRO A 485 3.40 -15.32 9.09
C PRO A 485 4.44 -14.20 9.13
N GLY A 486 5.69 -14.54 8.76
CA GLY A 486 6.85 -13.63 8.85
C GLY A 486 7.38 -13.40 10.28
N GLY A 487 6.68 -13.88 11.31
CA GLY A 487 6.98 -13.65 12.72
C GLY A 487 8.36 -14.13 13.12
N ASN A 488 8.59 -15.45 13.06
CA ASN A 488 9.86 -16.07 13.43
C ASN A 488 11.02 -15.61 12.52
N SER A 489 10.78 -15.48 11.22
CA SER A 489 11.84 -15.20 10.24
C SER A 489 12.25 -13.74 10.11
N ILE A 490 11.38 -12.79 10.51
CA ILE A 490 11.60 -11.34 10.30
C ILE A 490 11.33 -10.56 11.59
N TYR A 491 10.11 -10.63 12.12
CA TYR A 491 9.68 -9.69 13.16
C TYR A 491 10.22 -9.99 14.56
N ASP A 492 10.57 -11.24 14.87
CA ASP A 492 11.18 -11.58 16.17
C ASP A 492 12.56 -10.95 16.35
N ASP A 493 13.40 -11.02 15.32
CA ASP A 493 14.73 -10.41 15.31
C ASP A 493 14.63 -8.86 15.36
N LEU A 494 13.71 -8.27 14.58
CA LEU A 494 13.48 -6.83 14.61
C LEU A 494 13.02 -6.35 16.00
N LEU A 495 12.04 -7.03 16.60
CA LEU A 495 11.51 -6.66 17.91
C LEU A 495 12.57 -6.89 18.99
N GLY A 496 13.31 -7.99 18.93
CA GLY A 496 14.40 -8.30 19.85
C GLY A 496 15.50 -7.22 19.83
N LYS A 497 15.92 -6.78 18.65
CA LYS A 497 16.88 -5.68 18.49
C LYS A 497 16.33 -4.36 19.05
N HIS A 498 15.05 -4.05 18.79
CA HIS A 498 14.42 -2.84 19.31
C HIS A 498 14.35 -2.84 20.84
N ILE A 499 13.93 -3.96 21.46
CA ILE A 499 13.93 -4.14 22.91
C ILE A 499 15.34 -3.95 23.48
N GLN A 500 16.36 -4.60 22.90
CA GLN A 500 17.73 -4.53 23.40
C GLN A 500 18.29 -3.10 23.34
N GLN A 501 17.92 -2.33 22.31
CA GLN A 501 18.36 -0.95 22.13
C GLN A 501 17.62 0.03 23.04
N ALA A 502 16.31 -0.17 23.22
CA ALA A 502 15.45 0.78 23.92
C ALA A 502 15.36 0.50 25.43
N VAL A 503 15.36 -0.77 25.84
CA VAL A 503 15.24 -1.19 27.25
C VAL A 503 16.25 -2.31 27.59
N PRO A 504 17.55 -2.00 27.70
CA PRO A 504 18.61 -3.03 27.82
C PRO A 504 18.52 -3.90 29.09
N SER A 505 17.87 -3.40 30.15
CA SER A 505 17.71 -4.10 31.42
C SER A 505 16.54 -5.08 31.46
N MET A 506 15.67 -5.10 30.45
CA MET A 506 14.50 -5.96 30.41
C MET A 506 14.87 -7.33 29.85
N ALA A 507 14.93 -8.36 30.70
CA ALA A 507 15.17 -9.74 30.29
C ALA A 507 13.89 -10.35 29.71
N ILE A 508 13.63 -10.08 28.43
CA ILE A 508 12.51 -10.68 27.69
C ILE A 508 12.93 -12.08 27.24
N GLY A 509 12.17 -13.09 27.67
CA GLY A 509 12.49 -14.50 27.41
C GLY A 509 12.70 -14.75 25.92
N GLN A 510 13.87 -15.27 25.55
CA GLN A 510 14.06 -15.82 24.21
C GLN A 510 13.04 -16.93 24.02
N GLY A 511 12.31 -16.92 22.90
CA GLY A 511 11.40 -18.00 22.55
C GLY A 511 12.16 -19.29 22.26
N THR A 512 12.70 -19.93 23.30
CA THR A 512 13.23 -21.27 23.21
C THR A 512 12.04 -22.21 23.08
N LEU A 513 11.84 -22.70 21.85
CA LEU A 513 11.20 -23.99 21.65
C LEU A 513 12.02 -25.00 22.46
N SER A 514 11.50 -25.42 23.60
CA SER A 514 11.98 -26.62 24.26
C SER A 514 11.73 -27.78 23.30
N HIS A 515 12.80 -28.23 22.64
CA HIS A 515 12.85 -29.59 22.14
C HIS A 515 12.67 -30.50 23.36
N HIS A 516 11.47 -31.04 23.55
CA HIS A 516 11.28 -32.22 24.37
C HIS A 516 11.82 -33.41 23.58
N PRO A 517 12.81 -34.15 24.09
CA PRO A 517 13.15 -35.45 23.55
C PRO A 517 12.20 -36.47 24.17
N THR A 518 11.32 -37.04 23.34
CA THR A 518 10.88 -38.45 23.42
C THR A 518 10.43 -38.89 22.05
#